data_AF-A0A1V6FN10-F1
#
_entry.id   AF-A0A1V6FN10-F1
#
_cell.length_a   1.000
_cell.length_b   1.000
_cell.length_c   1.000
_cell.angle_alpha   90.00
_cell.angle_beta   90.00
_cell.angle_gamma   90.00
#
_symmetry.space_group_name_H-M   'P 1'
#
loop_
_entity.id
_entity.type
_entity.pdbx_description
1 polymer ?
#
loop_
_entity_poly.entity_id
_entity_poly.type
_entity_poly.pdbx_seq_one_letter_code
_entity_poly.pdbx_strand_id
1 'polypeptide(L)'
;MQAKNKINPVLAVILLLAGLASAACAQDDSWQEKRVRLQEEIERRVQAEVDLEVKPERVALASGLKWPVAPPQKRLDEVFAEAEAAHSAALEKEYPSRLQEDIKQDALRLYGYCKVGDEVTIRTSGKMGHEITGRLQAVTPARIRIANRWVNAVDLDRDTMARFFPEQAQEVQTKYVERETRRLRLRMDDFSRQFRRQNFPGILRQNGYRPLEELNGPEYLHPANWISQSDWFADRLFAARQACELELRPEITEEIYTDNGFYYDDGTRAWLPVEQRPKTESSSRRTSSGGVLDKLKRLFR
;
A
#
# COMPACT_ATOMS: atom_id res chain seq x y z
N MET A 1 8.62 -69.63 31.16
CA MET A 1 7.60 -69.92 30.13
C MET A 1 8.26 -69.82 28.77
N GLN A 2 8.38 -70.94 28.07
CA GLN A 2 8.90 -71.05 26.71
C GLN A 2 7.79 -70.66 25.72
N ALA A 3 8.08 -69.77 24.77
CA ALA A 3 7.23 -69.55 23.60
C ALA A 3 8.06 -69.84 22.35
N LYS A 4 7.85 -71.03 21.80
CA LYS A 4 8.31 -71.45 20.48
C LYS A 4 7.45 -70.71 19.44
N ASN A 5 8.06 -69.92 18.55
CA ASN A 5 7.38 -69.49 17.33
C ASN A 5 8.02 -70.16 16.12
N LYS A 6 7.16 -70.95 15.47
CA LYS A 6 7.41 -71.76 14.28
C LYS A 6 7.52 -70.84 13.07
N ILE A 7 8.59 -71.00 12.31
CA ILE A 7 8.81 -70.30 11.03
C ILE A 7 7.90 -70.97 9.98
N ASN A 8 7.10 -70.14 9.31
CA ASN A 8 6.11 -70.52 8.32
C ASN A 8 6.80 -70.73 6.94
N PRO A 9 6.68 -71.89 6.27
CA PRO A 9 7.46 -72.23 5.07
C PRO A 9 7.02 -71.52 3.77
N VAL A 10 6.06 -70.59 3.83
CA VAL A 10 5.56 -69.85 2.66
C VAL A 10 6.51 -68.72 2.21
N LEU A 11 7.45 -68.32 3.07
CA LEU A 11 8.43 -67.26 2.79
C LEU A 11 9.59 -67.69 1.87
N ALA A 12 9.72 -68.98 1.54
CA ALA A 12 10.81 -69.49 0.71
C ALA A 12 10.50 -69.54 -0.81
N VAL A 13 9.25 -69.34 -1.22
CA VAL A 13 8.86 -69.40 -2.66
C VAL A 13 8.72 -68.00 -3.29
N ILE A 14 8.49 -66.95 -2.49
CA ILE A 14 8.46 -65.57 -3.00
C ILE A 14 9.89 -65.02 -3.24
N LEU A 15 10.89 -65.59 -2.56
CA LEU A 15 12.31 -65.25 -2.77
C LEU A 15 12.96 -65.93 -3.99
N LEU A 16 12.22 -66.78 -4.72
CA LEU A 16 12.74 -67.50 -5.90
C LEU A 16 12.09 -67.08 -7.23
N LEU A 17 11.19 -66.08 -7.20
CA LEU A 17 10.67 -65.38 -8.39
C LEU A 17 11.11 -63.91 -8.49
N ALA A 18 11.95 -63.45 -7.57
CA ALA A 18 12.62 -62.15 -7.65
C ALA A 18 14.06 -62.24 -8.24
N GLY A 19 14.49 -63.43 -8.65
CA GLY A 19 15.85 -63.69 -9.14
C GLY A 19 16.01 -63.79 -10.67
N LEU A 20 14.93 -63.61 -11.44
CA LEU A 20 14.93 -63.78 -12.92
C LEU A 20 14.26 -62.61 -13.68
N ALA A 21 14.20 -61.43 -13.06
CA ALA A 21 13.78 -60.19 -13.73
C ALA A 21 14.73 -59.01 -13.49
N SER A 22 15.96 -59.25 -13.03
CA SER A 22 16.96 -58.20 -12.74
C SER A 22 18.17 -58.23 -13.66
N ALA A 23 18.14 -59.00 -14.76
CA ALA A 23 19.20 -58.99 -15.78
C ALA A 23 18.78 -58.30 -17.09
N ALA A 24 17.54 -57.78 -17.18
CA ALA A 24 17.07 -56.98 -18.32
C ALA A 24 17.01 -55.46 -18.02
N CYS A 25 17.14 -55.03 -16.77
CA CYS A 25 17.09 -53.61 -16.39
C CYS A 25 18.47 -52.93 -16.31
N ALA A 26 19.58 -53.66 -16.38
CA ALA A 26 20.93 -53.08 -16.26
C ALA A 26 21.38 -52.28 -17.49
N GLN A 27 20.61 -52.30 -18.58
CA GLN A 27 20.89 -51.53 -19.80
C GLN A 27 20.09 -50.21 -19.87
N ASP A 28 19.02 -50.08 -19.07
CA ASP A 28 18.13 -48.93 -19.05
C ASP A 28 18.60 -47.77 -18.14
N ASP A 29 19.49 -48.04 -17.18
CA ASP A 29 20.00 -46.99 -16.28
C ASP A 29 20.96 -46.00 -16.99
N SER A 30 21.64 -46.46 -18.05
CA SER A 30 22.72 -45.72 -18.70
C SER A 30 22.27 -44.42 -19.38
N TRP A 31 21.09 -44.42 -20.03
CA TRP A 31 20.57 -43.24 -20.70
C TRP A 31 19.84 -42.31 -19.75
N GLN A 32 19.29 -42.84 -18.64
CA GLN A 32 18.67 -42.03 -17.59
C GLN A 32 19.72 -41.20 -16.84
N GLU A 33 20.86 -41.81 -16.48
CA GLU A 33 22.01 -41.08 -15.92
C GLU A 33 22.54 -40.02 -16.90
N LYS A 34 22.64 -40.36 -18.20
CA LYS A 34 23.02 -39.40 -19.25
C LYS A 34 22.02 -38.25 -19.30
N ARG A 35 20.72 -38.52 -19.25
CA ARG A 35 19.65 -37.51 -19.26
C ARG A 35 19.75 -36.55 -18.06
N VAL A 36 20.04 -37.07 -16.86
CA VAL A 36 20.25 -36.21 -15.67
C VAL A 36 21.44 -35.27 -15.87
N ARG A 37 22.56 -35.77 -16.40
CA ARG A 37 23.73 -34.92 -16.71
C ARG A 37 23.42 -33.85 -17.75
N LEU A 38 22.68 -34.20 -18.80
CA LEU A 38 22.24 -33.25 -19.82
C LEU A 38 21.27 -32.21 -19.26
N GLN A 39 20.42 -32.60 -18.30
CA GLN A 39 19.52 -31.66 -17.63
C GLN A 39 20.31 -30.61 -16.82
N GLU A 40 21.35 -31.02 -16.10
CA GLU A 40 22.25 -30.09 -15.40
C GLU A 40 23.01 -29.17 -16.36
N GLU A 41 23.37 -29.68 -17.55
CA GLU A 41 24.03 -28.89 -18.60
C GLU A 41 23.07 -27.86 -19.21
N ILE A 42 21.83 -28.27 -19.50
CA ILE A 42 20.75 -27.38 -19.95
C ILE A 42 20.53 -26.28 -18.91
N GLU A 43 20.39 -26.62 -17.63
CA GLU A 43 20.18 -25.64 -16.57
C GLU A 43 21.35 -24.65 -16.46
N ARG A 44 22.60 -25.13 -16.54
CA ARG A 44 23.79 -24.26 -16.54
C ARG A 44 23.84 -23.34 -17.75
N ARG A 45 23.56 -23.86 -18.95
CA ARG A 45 23.61 -23.07 -20.19
C ARG A 45 22.47 -22.04 -20.25
N VAL A 46 21.25 -22.44 -19.87
CA VAL A 46 20.11 -21.54 -19.75
C VAL A 46 20.41 -20.41 -18.76
N GLN A 47 20.94 -20.73 -17.58
CA GLN A 47 21.28 -19.70 -16.59
C GLN A 47 22.35 -18.73 -17.11
N ALA A 48 23.38 -19.23 -17.79
CA ALA A 48 24.43 -18.39 -18.36
C ALA A 48 23.89 -17.43 -19.44
N GLU A 49 23.04 -17.91 -20.34
CA GLU A 49 22.41 -17.06 -21.38
C GLU A 49 21.45 -16.05 -20.76
N VAL A 50 20.62 -16.45 -19.78
CA VAL A 50 19.73 -15.53 -19.05
C VAL A 50 20.53 -14.41 -18.36
N ASP A 51 21.67 -14.71 -17.74
CA ASP A 51 22.51 -13.70 -17.08
C ASP A 51 23.22 -12.77 -18.08
N LEU A 52 23.48 -13.23 -19.32
CA LEU A 52 24.02 -12.40 -20.39
C LEU A 52 22.95 -11.44 -20.95
N GLU A 53 21.72 -11.93 -21.15
CA GLU A 53 20.62 -11.15 -21.72
C GLU A 53 20.00 -10.18 -20.70
N VAL A 54 19.70 -10.67 -19.49
CA VAL A 54 18.98 -9.93 -18.44
C VAL A 54 19.96 -9.23 -17.50
N LYS A 55 20.47 -8.08 -17.96
CA LYS A 55 21.32 -7.21 -17.14
C LYS A 55 20.48 -6.39 -16.15
N PRO A 56 20.77 -6.44 -14.83
CA PRO A 56 20.06 -5.67 -13.81
C PRO A 56 19.97 -4.16 -14.11
N GLU A 57 21.05 -3.59 -14.65
CA GLU A 57 21.13 -2.21 -15.14
C GLU A 57 20.06 -1.87 -16.18
N ARG A 58 19.86 -2.75 -17.17
CA ARG A 58 18.88 -2.55 -18.25
C ARG A 58 17.46 -2.64 -17.70
N VAL A 59 17.21 -3.57 -16.78
CA VAL A 59 15.89 -3.72 -16.13
C VAL A 59 15.56 -2.49 -15.27
N ALA A 60 16.54 -1.96 -14.52
CA ALA A 60 16.37 -0.76 -13.71
C ALA A 60 16.04 0.46 -14.59
N LEU A 61 16.82 0.70 -15.65
CA LEU A 61 16.59 1.81 -16.58
C LEU A 61 15.24 1.68 -17.31
N ALA A 62 14.88 0.49 -17.78
CA ALA A 62 13.58 0.23 -18.40
C ALA A 62 12.40 0.47 -17.44
N SER A 63 12.63 0.27 -16.14
CA SER A 63 11.65 0.50 -15.08
C SER A 63 11.64 1.95 -14.53
N GLY A 64 12.41 2.85 -15.15
CA GLY A 64 12.53 4.25 -14.71
C GLY A 64 13.23 4.43 -13.37
N LEU A 65 14.12 3.50 -13.01
CA LEU A 65 14.94 3.54 -11.80
C LEU A 65 16.37 3.96 -12.14
N LYS A 66 17.02 4.62 -11.19
CA LYS A 66 18.46 4.87 -11.24
C LYS A 66 19.19 3.60 -10.80
N TRP A 67 20.27 3.26 -11.50
CA TRP A 67 21.18 2.19 -11.10
C TRP A 67 22.36 2.77 -10.33
N PRO A 68 22.83 2.14 -9.22
CA PRO A 68 22.24 0.97 -8.55
C PRO A 68 20.95 1.30 -7.78
N VAL A 69 20.03 0.33 -7.70
CA VAL A 69 18.82 0.46 -6.88
C VAL A 69 19.18 0.19 -5.42
N ALA A 70 19.41 1.25 -4.66
CA ALA A 70 19.77 1.14 -3.25
C ALA A 70 18.54 0.75 -2.39
N PRO A 71 18.73 -0.08 -1.36
CA PRO A 71 17.69 -0.33 -0.37
C PRO A 71 17.39 0.96 0.43
N PRO A 72 16.16 1.09 0.97
CA PRO A 72 15.80 2.24 1.79
C PRO A 72 16.66 2.30 3.05
N GLN A 73 17.08 3.51 3.44
CA GLN A 73 17.90 3.74 4.63
C GLN A 73 17.11 3.59 5.94
N LYS A 74 15.83 3.96 5.89
CA LYS A 74 14.89 3.91 7.02
C LYS A 74 13.86 2.81 6.78
N ARG A 75 13.34 2.24 7.86
CA ARG A 75 12.22 1.29 7.78
C ARG A 75 10.92 2.01 7.44
N LEU A 76 9.96 1.28 6.89
CA LEU A 76 8.68 1.84 6.46
C LEU A 76 7.96 2.54 7.63
N ASP A 77 7.90 1.88 8.79
CA ASP A 77 7.26 2.41 9.99
C ASP A 77 7.92 3.71 10.48
N GLU A 78 9.24 3.82 10.34
CA GLU A 78 10.00 5.03 10.72
C GLU A 78 9.67 6.19 9.78
N VAL A 79 9.55 5.92 8.48
CA VAL A 79 9.16 6.93 7.48
C VAL A 79 7.70 7.38 7.67
N PHE A 80 6.81 6.45 8.04
CA PHE A 80 5.43 6.78 8.41
C PHE A 80 5.39 7.67 9.66
N ALA A 81 6.17 7.35 10.70
CA ALA A 81 6.26 8.18 11.89
C ALA A 81 6.83 9.58 11.58
N GLU A 82 7.82 9.67 10.68
CA GLU A 82 8.35 10.96 10.20
C GLU A 82 7.29 11.78 9.46
N ALA A 83 6.49 11.14 8.61
CA ALA A 83 5.40 11.80 7.90
C ALA A 83 4.29 12.29 8.85
N GLU A 84 3.92 11.51 9.86
CA GLU A 84 3.00 11.92 10.92
C GLU A 84 3.57 13.05 11.79
N ALA A 85 4.87 13.02 12.09
CA ALA A 85 5.54 14.10 12.82
C ALA A 85 5.54 15.40 12.01
N ALA A 86 5.80 15.33 10.70
CA ALA A 86 5.72 16.48 9.79
C ALA A 86 4.29 17.04 9.71
N HIS A 87 3.27 16.16 9.65
CA HIS A 87 1.86 16.55 9.73
C HIS A 87 1.53 17.26 11.05
N SER A 88 1.93 16.68 12.18
CA SER A 88 1.70 17.25 13.51
C SER A 88 2.34 18.63 13.66
N ALA A 89 3.58 18.79 13.19
CA ALA A 89 4.28 20.07 13.21
C ALA A 89 3.61 21.12 12.32
N ALA A 90 3.14 20.73 11.13
CA ALA A 90 2.41 21.61 10.24
C ALA A 90 1.05 22.03 10.84
N LEU A 91 0.36 21.08 11.51
CA LEU A 91 -0.92 21.33 12.16
C LEU A 91 -0.78 22.31 13.33
N GLU A 92 0.20 22.12 14.20
CA GLU A 92 0.43 23.04 15.34
C GLU A 92 0.85 24.44 14.88
N LYS A 93 1.59 24.53 13.76
CA LYS A 93 1.97 25.81 13.17
C LYS A 93 0.77 26.59 12.63
N GLU A 94 -0.14 25.91 11.92
CA GLU A 94 -1.30 26.55 11.29
C GLU A 94 -2.43 26.78 12.30
N TYR A 95 -2.60 25.84 13.24
CA TYR A 95 -3.66 25.84 14.25
C TYR A 95 -3.08 25.72 15.67
N PRO A 96 -2.40 26.76 16.16
CA PRO A 96 -1.84 26.74 17.50
C PRO A 96 -2.93 26.63 18.56
N SER A 97 -2.60 26.00 19.68
CA SER A 97 -3.53 25.79 20.80
C SER A 97 -4.20 27.09 21.32
N ARG A 98 -3.54 28.23 21.14
CA ARG A 98 -4.06 29.57 21.50
C ARG A 98 -5.38 29.92 20.81
N LEU A 99 -5.64 29.41 19.61
CA LEU A 99 -6.90 29.67 18.89
C LEU A 99 -8.13 29.19 19.69
N GLN A 100 -7.99 28.12 20.47
CA GLN A 100 -9.09 27.64 21.31
C GLN A 100 -9.32 28.56 22.52
N GLU A 101 -8.25 29.17 23.05
CA GLU A 101 -8.34 30.17 24.11
C GLU A 101 -8.95 31.47 23.59
N ASP A 102 -8.56 31.89 22.39
CA ASP A 102 -9.11 33.08 21.71
C ASP A 102 -10.62 32.94 21.50
N ILE A 103 -11.11 31.75 21.09
CA ILE A 103 -12.55 31.48 20.97
C ILE A 103 -13.27 31.68 22.32
N LYS A 104 -12.67 31.24 23.43
CA LYS A 104 -13.25 31.43 24.77
C LYS A 104 -13.24 32.90 25.18
N GLN A 105 -12.16 33.62 24.90
CA GLN A 105 -12.07 35.06 25.17
C GLN A 105 -13.07 35.85 24.33
N ASP A 106 -13.27 35.48 23.07
CA ASP A 106 -14.28 36.06 22.19
C ASP A 106 -15.70 35.82 22.71
N ALA A 107 -15.98 34.62 23.21
CA ALA A 107 -17.27 34.31 23.84
C ALA A 107 -17.52 35.22 25.06
N LEU A 108 -16.52 35.40 25.92
CA LEU A 108 -16.59 36.29 27.08
C LEU A 108 -16.75 37.76 26.67
N ARG A 109 -16.07 38.19 25.61
CA ARG A 109 -16.14 39.58 25.12
C ARG A 109 -17.51 39.90 24.51
N LEU A 110 -18.05 39.00 23.71
CA LEU A 110 -19.31 39.22 22.98
C LEU A 110 -20.53 38.99 23.87
N TYR A 111 -20.50 37.96 24.71
CA TYR A 111 -21.64 37.48 25.48
C TYR A 111 -21.40 37.56 26.99
N GLY A 112 -20.41 38.35 27.42
CA GLY A 112 -20.11 38.58 28.82
C GLY A 112 -21.30 39.15 29.59
N TYR A 113 -21.51 38.63 30.79
CA TYR A 113 -22.56 39.11 31.69
C TYR A 113 -22.27 40.56 32.13
N CYS A 114 -23.22 41.45 31.89
CA CYS A 114 -23.14 42.86 32.26
C CYS A 114 -23.68 43.06 33.69
N LYS A 115 -22.87 43.67 34.55
CA LYS A 115 -23.23 43.97 35.95
C LYS A 115 -23.86 45.36 36.05
N VAL A 116 -24.70 45.53 37.07
CA VAL A 116 -25.23 46.86 37.42
C VAL A 116 -24.06 47.79 37.72
N GLY A 117 -24.03 48.94 37.04
CA GLY A 117 -22.93 49.90 37.05
C GLY A 117 -22.13 49.94 35.75
N ASP A 118 -22.17 48.88 34.94
CA ASP A 118 -21.40 48.79 33.69
C ASP A 118 -21.99 49.70 32.61
N GLU A 119 -21.13 50.24 31.76
CA GLU A 119 -21.54 51.01 30.57
C GLU A 119 -21.88 50.05 29.43
N VAL A 120 -23.12 50.09 28.98
CA VAL A 120 -23.67 49.18 27.97
C VAL A 120 -24.22 49.96 26.80
N THR A 121 -24.04 49.38 25.61
CA THR A 121 -24.65 49.87 24.37
C THR A 121 -25.52 48.76 23.83
N ILE A 122 -26.81 49.04 23.70
CA ILE A 122 -27.81 48.09 23.18
C ILE A 122 -28.49 48.67 21.96
N ARG A 123 -28.92 47.78 21.06
CA ARG A 123 -29.75 48.14 19.91
C ARG A 123 -31.11 47.48 20.06
N THR A 124 -32.16 48.28 19.97
CA THR A 124 -33.54 47.75 20.06
C THR A 124 -33.98 47.14 18.73
N SER A 125 -34.80 46.10 18.76
CA SER A 125 -35.26 45.34 17.59
C SER A 125 -36.47 45.96 16.86
N GLY A 126 -36.95 47.13 17.31
CA GLY A 126 -38.08 47.85 16.70
C GLY A 126 -37.77 48.45 15.32
N LYS A 127 -38.82 48.93 14.62
CA LYS A 127 -38.79 49.43 13.21
C LYS A 127 -37.73 50.51 12.89
N MET A 128 -37.16 51.18 13.89
CA MET A 128 -36.15 52.24 13.74
C MET A 128 -34.80 51.94 14.42
N GLY A 129 -34.64 50.75 15.02
CA GLY A 129 -33.35 50.24 15.49
C GLY A 129 -32.50 51.22 16.29
N HIS A 130 -33.05 51.81 17.36
CA HIS A 130 -32.35 52.84 18.13
C HIS A 130 -31.26 52.21 19.01
N GLU A 131 -30.08 52.83 18.95
CA GLU A 131 -28.95 52.55 19.83
C GLU A 131 -29.11 53.35 21.13
N ILE A 132 -29.01 52.65 22.26
CA ILE A 132 -29.12 53.23 23.60
C ILE A 132 -27.81 52.92 24.33
N THR A 133 -27.05 53.98 24.59
CA THR A 133 -25.79 53.94 25.34
C THR A 133 -26.03 54.47 26.75
N GLY A 134 -25.53 53.79 27.77
CA GLY A 134 -25.51 54.32 29.13
C GLY A 134 -25.17 53.29 30.19
N ARG A 135 -25.16 53.72 31.45
CA ARG A 135 -24.89 52.83 32.58
C ARG A 135 -26.11 51.96 32.93
N LEU A 136 -25.87 50.67 33.11
CA LEU A 136 -26.87 49.71 33.57
C LEU A 136 -27.23 50.00 35.03
N GLN A 137 -28.48 50.35 35.31
CA GLN A 137 -28.93 50.70 36.67
C GLN A 137 -29.74 49.59 37.34
N ALA A 138 -30.54 48.85 36.58
CA ALA A 138 -31.34 47.75 37.11
C ALA A 138 -31.72 46.76 36.01
N VAL A 139 -31.78 45.48 36.36
CA VAL A 139 -32.25 44.41 35.48
C VAL A 139 -33.41 43.71 36.18
N THR A 140 -34.56 43.66 35.50
CA THR A 140 -35.73 42.86 35.92
C THR A 140 -36.08 41.88 34.80
N PRO A 141 -36.83 40.79 35.08
CA PRO A 141 -37.19 39.82 34.05
C PRO A 141 -37.92 40.42 32.84
N ALA A 142 -38.69 41.50 33.05
CA ALA A 142 -39.46 42.15 31.98
C ALA A 142 -38.76 43.37 31.37
N ARG A 143 -37.95 44.10 32.15
CA ARG A 143 -37.39 45.40 31.77
C ARG A 143 -35.97 45.63 32.26
N ILE A 144 -35.20 46.35 31.47
CA ILE A 144 -33.81 46.72 31.75
C ILE A 144 -33.72 48.24 31.80
N ARG A 145 -33.10 48.78 32.85
CA ARG A 145 -32.92 50.23 33.04
C ARG A 145 -31.51 50.63 32.66
N ILE A 146 -31.39 51.47 31.63
CA ILE A 146 -30.12 52.02 31.15
C ILE A 146 -30.22 53.55 31.26
N ALA A 147 -29.34 54.14 32.08
CA ALA A 147 -29.46 55.53 32.51
C ALA A 147 -30.90 55.84 33.01
N ASN A 148 -31.61 56.75 32.35
CA ASN A 148 -32.99 57.12 32.70
C ASN A 148 -34.07 56.46 31.84
N ARG A 149 -33.72 55.46 31.00
CA ARG A 149 -34.67 54.78 30.11
C ARG A 149 -34.91 53.34 30.53
N TRP A 150 -36.18 52.94 30.49
CA TRP A 150 -36.59 51.55 30.60
C TRP A 150 -36.76 50.95 29.20
N VAL A 151 -36.16 49.80 28.98
CA VAL A 151 -36.26 49.02 27.74
C VAL A 151 -36.90 47.69 28.08
N ASN A 152 -37.90 47.24 27.31
CA ASN A 152 -38.47 45.92 27.53
C ASN A 152 -37.50 44.86 27.02
N ALA A 153 -37.36 43.76 27.76
CA ALA A 153 -36.48 42.66 27.35
C ALA A 153 -36.91 42.02 26.02
N VAL A 154 -38.21 42.04 25.71
CA VAL A 154 -38.80 41.53 24.44
C VAL A 154 -38.36 42.34 23.22
N ASP A 155 -37.99 43.61 23.42
CA ASP A 155 -37.53 44.51 22.35
C ASP A 155 -36.02 44.37 22.08
N LEU A 156 -35.35 43.39 22.70
CA LEU A 156 -33.94 43.06 22.46
C LEU A 156 -33.82 41.78 21.62
N ASP A 157 -32.77 41.69 20.81
CA ASP A 157 -32.40 40.42 20.21
C ASP A 157 -31.94 39.43 21.28
N ARG A 158 -32.12 38.13 20.99
CA ARG A 158 -31.84 37.05 21.94
C ARG A 158 -30.39 37.07 22.46
N ASP A 159 -29.46 37.46 21.60
CA ASP A 159 -28.02 37.50 21.88
C ASP A 159 -27.68 38.67 22.82
N THR A 160 -28.21 39.87 22.56
CA THR A 160 -28.06 41.02 23.47
C THR A 160 -28.79 40.81 24.79
N MET A 161 -30.00 40.22 24.77
CA MET A 161 -30.77 39.92 25.98
C MET A 161 -30.00 38.97 26.91
N ALA A 162 -29.35 37.94 26.35
CA ALA A 162 -28.60 36.96 27.13
C ALA A 162 -27.51 37.60 28.00
N ARG A 163 -26.91 38.72 27.58
CA ARG A 163 -25.86 39.43 28.35
C ARG A 163 -26.33 39.97 29.70
N PHE A 164 -27.63 40.15 29.90
CA PHE A 164 -28.19 40.72 31.14
C PHE A 164 -28.69 39.65 32.12
N PHE A 165 -28.79 38.40 31.69
CA PHE A 165 -29.23 37.29 32.53
C PHE A 165 -28.12 36.24 32.63
N PRO A 166 -27.62 35.91 33.85
CA PRO A 166 -26.41 35.12 34.00
C PRO A 166 -26.53 33.70 33.41
N GLU A 167 -27.66 33.03 33.60
CA GLU A 167 -27.91 31.68 33.06
C GLU A 167 -27.95 31.69 31.52
N GLN A 168 -28.58 32.70 30.93
CA GLN A 168 -28.69 32.83 29.47
C GLN A 168 -27.34 33.23 28.86
N ALA A 169 -26.58 34.13 29.51
CA ALA A 169 -25.23 34.49 29.11
C ALA A 169 -24.33 33.25 29.03
N GLN A 170 -24.36 32.41 30.06
CA GLN A 170 -23.57 31.18 30.11
C GLN A 170 -24.00 30.18 29.02
N GLU A 171 -25.30 30.02 28.78
CA GLU A 171 -25.81 29.16 27.72
C GLU A 171 -25.34 29.62 26.33
N VAL A 172 -25.45 30.92 26.04
CA VAL A 172 -25.04 31.49 24.75
C VAL A 172 -23.53 31.44 24.57
N GLN A 173 -22.75 31.72 25.62
CA GLN A 173 -21.29 31.55 25.61
C GLN A 173 -20.89 30.11 25.29
N THR A 174 -21.51 29.14 25.96
CA THR A 174 -21.23 27.71 25.76
C THR A 174 -21.54 27.30 24.31
N LYS A 175 -22.71 27.67 23.79
CA LYS A 175 -23.10 27.39 22.40
C LYS A 175 -22.17 28.05 21.38
N TYR A 176 -21.72 29.28 21.66
CA TYR A 176 -20.77 29.97 20.81
C TYR A 176 -19.43 29.21 20.76
N VAL A 177 -18.88 28.87 21.93
CA VAL A 177 -17.62 28.11 22.03
C VAL A 177 -17.73 26.77 21.31
N GLU A 178 -18.82 26.02 21.53
CA GLU A 178 -19.07 24.75 20.85
C GLU A 178 -19.12 24.90 19.32
N ARG A 179 -19.86 25.90 18.84
CA ARG A 179 -20.00 26.16 17.40
C ARG A 179 -18.67 26.52 16.75
N GLU A 180 -17.92 27.46 17.33
CA GLU A 180 -16.65 27.90 16.75
C GLU A 180 -15.58 26.82 16.91
N THR A 181 -15.55 26.08 18.02
CA THR A 181 -14.66 24.91 18.18
C THR A 181 -14.96 23.85 17.13
N ARG A 182 -16.24 23.57 16.84
CA ARG A 182 -16.62 22.65 15.77
C ARG A 182 -16.14 23.13 14.41
N ARG A 183 -16.28 24.42 14.09
CA ARG A 183 -15.78 25.02 12.85
C ARG A 183 -14.26 24.91 12.74
N LEU A 184 -13.55 25.15 13.83
CA LEU A 184 -12.10 25.01 13.90
C LEU A 184 -11.68 23.55 13.63
N ARG A 185 -12.32 22.58 14.29
CA ARG A 185 -12.06 21.15 14.05
C ARG A 185 -12.27 20.75 12.60
N LEU A 186 -13.36 21.19 11.97
CA LEU A 186 -13.61 20.90 10.55
C LEU A 186 -12.50 21.44 9.64
N ARG A 187 -12.01 22.67 9.91
CA ARG A 187 -10.87 23.24 9.18
C ARG A 187 -9.58 22.45 9.42
N MET A 188 -9.31 22.04 10.66
CA MET A 188 -8.16 21.20 11.00
C MET A 188 -8.21 19.84 10.29
N ASP A 189 -9.39 19.23 10.21
CA ASP A 189 -9.60 17.96 9.51
C ASP A 189 -9.39 18.11 8.00
N ASP A 190 -9.93 19.17 7.40
CA ASP A 190 -9.73 19.50 5.98
C ASP A 190 -8.25 19.73 5.67
N PHE A 191 -7.57 20.54 6.48
CA PHE A 191 -6.14 20.76 6.37
C PHE A 191 -5.36 19.45 6.49
N SER A 192 -5.68 18.62 7.49
CA SER A 192 -5.02 17.33 7.70
C SER A 192 -5.17 16.40 6.50
N ARG A 193 -6.38 16.31 5.93
CA ARG A 193 -6.63 15.52 4.71
C ARG A 193 -5.82 16.04 3.51
N GLN A 194 -5.80 17.36 3.31
CA GLN A 194 -5.06 17.97 2.21
C GLN A 194 -3.55 17.79 2.37
N PHE A 195 -3.02 18.04 3.56
CA PHE A 195 -1.62 17.88 3.89
C PHE A 195 -1.16 16.46 3.64
N ARG A 196 -1.89 15.47 4.18
CA ARG A 196 -1.60 14.05 3.97
C ARG A 196 -1.62 13.71 2.48
N ARG A 197 -2.65 14.10 1.74
CA ARG A 197 -2.75 13.80 0.30
C ARG A 197 -1.56 14.33 -0.51
N GLN A 198 -1.06 15.51 -0.17
CA GLN A 198 0.01 16.17 -0.94
C GLN A 198 1.42 15.74 -0.50
N ASN A 199 1.65 15.60 0.81
CA ASN A 199 3.00 15.46 1.36
C ASN A 199 3.38 14.02 1.70
N PHE A 200 2.46 13.19 2.20
CA PHE A 200 2.79 11.81 2.61
C PHE A 200 3.43 11.00 1.48
N PRO A 201 2.82 10.94 0.28
CA PRO A 201 3.42 10.18 -0.82
C PRO A 201 4.79 10.72 -1.23
N GLY A 202 5.02 12.03 -1.10
CA GLY A 202 6.31 12.66 -1.37
C GLY A 202 7.40 12.19 -0.41
N ILE A 203 7.11 12.18 0.89
CA ILE A 203 8.03 11.72 1.95
C ILE A 203 8.40 10.24 1.74
N LEU A 204 7.41 9.39 1.47
CA LEU A 204 7.65 7.96 1.22
C LEU A 204 8.50 7.72 -0.03
N ARG A 205 8.21 8.43 -1.14
CA ARG A 205 9.00 8.33 -2.37
C ARG A 205 10.44 8.80 -2.19
N GLN A 206 10.67 9.86 -1.42
CA GLN A 206 12.02 10.36 -1.11
C GLN A 206 12.83 9.34 -0.32
N ASN A 207 12.19 8.54 0.52
CA ASN A 207 12.82 7.47 1.30
C ASN A 207 12.91 6.14 0.55
N GLY A 208 12.65 6.10 -0.76
CA GLY A 208 12.83 4.89 -1.56
C GLY A 208 11.66 3.91 -1.51
N TYR A 209 10.46 4.38 -1.15
CA TYR A 209 9.23 3.58 -1.21
C TYR A 209 8.39 3.93 -2.44
N ARG A 210 7.63 2.95 -2.93
CA ARG A 210 6.65 3.12 -4.00
C ARG A 210 5.33 2.46 -3.61
N PRO A 211 4.19 3.01 -4.08
CA PRO A 211 2.93 2.35 -3.88
C PRO A 211 2.86 1.07 -4.74
N LEU A 212 2.19 0.02 -4.24
CA LEU A 212 1.99 -1.23 -4.99
C LEU A 212 1.11 -1.02 -6.23
N GLU A 213 0.06 -0.21 -6.09
CA GLU A 213 -0.88 0.14 -7.15
C GLU A 213 -0.99 1.67 -7.29
N GLU A 214 -1.68 2.16 -8.32
CA GLU A 214 -2.05 3.58 -8.42
C GLU A 214 -3.10 3.90 -7.36
N LEU A 215 -2.64 4.19 -6.13
CA LEU A 215 -3.52 4.46 -5.00
C LEU A 215 -4.30 5.76 -5.21
N ASN A 216 -5.61 5.62 -5.34
CA ASN A 216 -6.55 6.74 -5.46
C ASN A 216 -7.36 6.86 -4.16
N GLY A 217 -7.11 7.90 -3.36
CA GLY A 217 -7.83 8.12 -2.11
C GLY A 217 -7.02 7.75 -0.87
N PRO A 218 -7.63 7.44 0.28
CA PRO A 218 -6.93 7.36 1.58
C PRO A 218 -6.01 6.13 1.73
N GLU A 219 -5.99 5.23 0.76
CA GLU A 219 -5.23 3.98 0.80
C GLU A 219 -3.71 4.18 0.91
N TYR A 220 -3.19 5.33 0.47
CA TYR A 220 -1.77 5.69 0.65
C TYR A 220 -1.37 5.87 2.12
N LEU A 221 -2.33 5.94 3.06
CA LEU A 221 -2.06 6.01 4.50
C LEU A 221 -1.82 4.64 5.14
N HIS A 222 -2.02 3.55 4.40
CA HIS A 222 -1.79 2.21 4.93
C HIS A 222 -0.38 1.71 4.57
N PRO A 223 0.45 1.30 5.54
CA PRO A 223 1.79 0.79 5.28
C PRO A 223 1.81 -0.41 4.32
N ALA A 224 0.81 -1.28 4.37
CA ALA A 224 0.72 -2.46 3.51
C ALA A 224 0.67 -2.13 2.00
N ASN A 225 0.27 -0.92 1.63
CA ASN A 225 0.17 -0.50 0.24
C ASN A 225 1.48 0.06 -0.32
N TRP A 226 2.56 -0.01 0.46
CA TRP A 226 3.89 0.49 0.10
C TRP A 226 4.91 -0.64 0.10
N ILE A 227 5.74 -0.65 -0.94
CA ILE A 227 6.85 -1.57 -1.10
C ILE A 227 8.15 -0.77 -1.28
N SER A 228 9.26 -1.32 -0.83
CA SER A 228 10.56 -0.70 -1.10
C SER A 228 10.86 -0.75 -2.60
N GLN A 229 11.54 0.27 -3.12
CA GLN A 229 11.97 0.29 -4.50
C GLN A 229 12.91 -0.87 -4.84
N SER A 230 13.71 -1.32 -3.86
CA SER A 230 14.60 -2.46 -4.01
C SER A 230 13.84 -3.78 -4.14
N ASP A 231 12.82 -4.01 -3.33
CA ASP A 231 12.03 -5.26 -3.38
C ASP A 231 11.19 -5.31 -4.66
N TRP A 232 10.55 -4.20 -5.00
CA TRP A 232 9.83 -4.07 -6.26
C TRP A 232 10.75 -4.29 -7.48
N PHE A 233 11.99 -3.80 -7.42
CA PHE A 233 12.98 -4.04 -8.46
C PHE A 233 13.41 -5.52 -8.51
N ALA A 234 13.58 -6.17 -7.35
CA ALA A 234 13.91 -7.59 -7.28
C ALA A 234 12.83 -8.44 -7.95
N ASP A 235 11.55 -8.15 -7.71
CA ASP A 235 10.42 -8.82 -8.35
C ASP A 235 10.43 -8.64 -9.87
N ARG A 236 10.72 -7.41 -10.34
CA ARG A 236 10.83 -7.12 -11.78
C ARG A 236 12.01 -7.83 -12.43
N LEU A 237 13.16 -7.89 -11.75
CA LEU A 237 14.33 -8.60 -12.23
C LEU A 237 14.07 -10.12 -12.29
N PHE A 238 13.40 -10.67 -11.27
CA PHE A 238 13.00 -12.07 -11.24
C PHE A 238 12.04 -12.39 -12.40
N ALA A 239 11.01 -11.59 -12.60
CA ALA A 239 10.06 -11.77 -13.71
C ALA A 239 10.75 -11.68 -15.09
N ALA A 240 11.69 -10.75 -15.27
CA ALA A 240 12.46 -10.62 -16.50
C ALA A 240 13.33 -11.86 -16.78
N ARG A 241 14.00 -12.39 -15.74
CA ARG A 241 14.78 -13.63 -15.84
C ARG A 241 13.89 -14.83 -16.19
N GLN A 242 12.75 -14.96 -15.52
CA GLN A 242 11.82 -16.06 -15.78
C GLN A 242 11.25 -16.01 -17.19
N ALA A 243 10.92 -14.81 -17.71
CA ALA A 243 10.45 -14.65 -19.08
C ALA A 243 11.51 -15.06 -20.11
N CYS A 244 12.76 -14.62 -19.91
CA CYS A 244 13.90 -14.99 -20.75
C CYS A 244 14.18 -16.50 -20.68
N GLU A 245 14.13 -17.10 -19.48
CA GLU A 245 14.28 -18.55 -19.30
C GLU A 245 13.22 -19.33 -20.07
N LEU A 246 11.95 -18.92 -20.03
CA LEU A 246 10.87 -19.60 -20.74
C LEU A 246 11.05 -19.58 -22.26
N GLU A 247 11.71 -18.55 -22.80
CA GLU A 247 12.02 -18.44 -24.23
C GLU A 247 13.24 -19.28 -24.62
N LEU A 248 14.32 -19.22 -23.84
CA LEU A 248 15.59 -19.89 -24.17
C LEU A 248 15.61 -21.39 -23.85
N ARG A 249 14.94 -21.80 -22.77
CA ARG A 249 14.93 -23.19 -22.30
C ARG A 249 14.53 -24.20 -23.38
N PRO A 250 13.43 -24.05 -24.15
CA PRO A 250 13.06 -25.04 -25.16
C PRO A 250 14.10 -25.17 -26.27
N GLU A 251 14.66 -24.05 -26.76
CA GLU A 251 15.66 -24.05 -27.84
C GLU A 251 16.97 -24.73 -27.39
N ILE A 252 17.47 -24.37 -26.20
CA ILE A 252 18.68 -24.98 -25.63
C ILE A 252 18.46 -26.46 -25.30
N THR A 253 17.27 -26.81 -24.80
CA THR A 253 16.89 -28.19 -24.51
C THR A 253 16.90 -29.04 -25.78
N GLU A 254 16.29 -28.55 -26.86
CA GLU A 254 16.28 -29.22 -28.15
C GLU A 254 17.68 -29.40 -28.71
N GLU A 255 18.51 -28.35 -28.72
CA GLU A 255 19.90 -28.40 -29.17
C GLU A 255 20.70 -29.46 -28.40
N ILE A 256 20.72 -29.40 -27.07
CA ILE A 256 21.53 -30.30 -26.24
C ILE A 256 21.06 -31.75 -26.37
N TYR A 257 19.75 -32.00 -26.35
CA TYR A 257 19.25 -33.38 -26.47
C TYR A 257 19.48 -33.95 -27.87
N THR A 258 19.25 -33.17 -28.93
CA THR A 258 19.47 -33.64 -30.32
C THR A 258 20.95 -33.93 -30.59
N ASP A 259 21.87 -33.06 -30.14
CA ASP A 259 23.31 -33.27 -30.26
C ASP A 259 23.80 -34.51 -29.49
N ASN A 260 23.08 -34.90 -28.44
CA ASN A 260 23.41 -36.06 -27.61
C ASN A 260 22.68 -37.35 -27.99
N GLY A 261 22.00 -37.37 -29.14
CA GLY A 261 21.36 -38.56 -29.69
C GLY A 261 20.00 -38.89 -29.06
N PHE A 262 19.26 -37.88 -28.60
CA PHE A 262 17.88 -37.99 -28.16
C PHE A 262 16.93 -37.39 -29.21
N TYR A 263 15.69 -37.87 -29.24
CA TYR A 263 14.60 -37.27 -30.00
C TYR A 263 13.40 -37.01 -29.08
N TYR A 264 12.64 -35.97 -29.38
CA TYR A 264 11.41 -35.68 -28.68
C TYR A 264 10.28 -36.55 -29.24
N ASP A 265 9.65 -37.35 -28.39
CA ASP A 265 8.46 -38.12 -28.74
C ASP A 265 7.19 -37.37 -28.30
N ASP A 266 6.38 -36.93 -29.27
CA ASP A 266 5.12 -36.21 -29.02
C ASP A 266 4.09 -37.08 -28.26
N GLY A 267 4.16 -38.40 -28.42
CA GLY A 267 3.24 -39.35 -27.77
C GLY A 267 3.47 -39.46 -26.26
N THR A 268 4.72 -39.63 -25.85
CA THR A 268 5.12 -39.73 -24.44
C THR A 268 5.52 -38.40 -23.80
N ARG A 269 5.64 -37.32 -24.61
CA ARG A 269 6.13 -35.99 -24.20
C ARG A 269 7.47 -36.06 -23.48
N ALA A 270 8.36 -36.91 -23.97
CA ALA A 270 9.66 -37.18 -23.36
C ALA A 270 10.77 -37.20 -24.41
N TRP A 271 11.96 -36.79 -23.99
CA TRP A 271 13.18 -36.98 -24.75
C TRP A 271 13.67 -38.41 -24.55
N LEU A 272 13.66 -39.20 -25.63
CA LEU A 272 14.07 -40.61 -25.64
C LEU A 272 15.32 -40.81 -26.49
N PRO A 273 16.18 -41.79 -26.17
CA PRO A 273 17.32 -42.12 -27.00
C PRO A 273 16.87 -42.48 -28.42
N VAL A 274 17.61 -42.06 -29.44
CA VAL A 274 17.30 -42.38 -30.86
C VAL A 274 17.21 -43.88 -31.13
N GLU A 275 17.88 -44.71 -30.32
CA GLU A 275 17.80 -46.18 -30.37
C GLU A 275 16.39 -46.72 -30.08
N GLN A 276 15.60 -46.01 -29.28
CA GLN A 276 14.22 -46.37 -28.94
C GLN A 276 13.21 -45.83 -29.97
N ARG A 277 13.68 -45.13 -31.01
CA ARG A 277 12.80 -44.55 -32.04
C ARG A 277 12.07 -45.67 -32.77
N PRO A 278 10.72 -45.68 -32.79
CA PRO A 278 9.97 -46.65 -33.57
C PRO A 278 10.38 -46.54 -35.04
N LYS A 279 10.75 -47.66 -35.66
CA LYS A 279 11.06 -47.74 -37.09
C LYS A 279 9.78 -47.56 -37.89
N THR A 280 9.37 -46.31 -38.11
CA THR A 280 8.25 -45.98 -39.00
C THR A 280 8.59 -44.75 -39.85
N GLU A 281 8.13 -44.83 -41.09
CA GLU A 281 8.49 -44.00 -42.24
C GLU A 281 8.32 -42.49 -42.03
N SER A 282 9.19 -41.76 -42.73
CA SER A 282 9.26 -40.31 -42.90
C SER A 282 7.92 -39.57 -42.87
N SER A 283 7.84 -38.52 -42.04
CA SER A 283 7.01 -37.36 -42.35
C SER A 283 7.70 -36.05 -41.94
N SER A 284 7.33 -35.01 -42.69
CA SER A 284 8.02 -33.76 -43.02
C SER A 284 8.45 -32.82 -41.89
N ARG A 285 9.63 -32.20 -42.08
CA ARG A 285 10.10 -30.97 -41.44
C ARG A 285 9.07 -29.83 -41.55
N ARG A 286 8.83 -29.13 -40.44
CA ARG A 286 8.36 -27.72 -40.45
C ARG A 286 9.49 -26.82 -39.97
N THR A 287 9.92 -25.91 -40.83
CA THR A 287 10.73 -24.76 -40.48
C THR A 287 9.80 -23.59 -40.16
N SER A 288 10.01 -22.93 -39.02
CA SER A 288 9.48 -21.58 -38.80
C SER A 288 10.56 -20.70 -38.16
N SER A 289 11.35 -20.06 -39.01
CA SER A 289 12.19 -18.92 -38.62
C SER A 289 11.31 -17.67 -38.54
N GLY A 290 10.93 -17.27 -37.33
CA GLY A 290 10.32 -15.98 -37.05
C GLY A 290 11.22 -15.21 -36.09
N GLY A 291 11.94 -14.21 -36.61
CA GLY A 291 13.02 -13.49 -35.94
C GLY A 291 12.69 -12.98 -34.53
N VAL A 292 13.65 -13.22 -33.63
CA VAL A 292 13.66 -12.93 -32.19
C VAL A 292 13.60 -11.43 -31.86
N LEU A 293 13.98 -10.56 -32.79
CA LEU A 293 14.15 -9.12 -32.53
C LEU A 293 12.85 -8.29 -32.43
N ASP A 294 11.69 -8.82 -32.82
CA ASP A 294 10.43 -8.05 -32.83
C ASP A 294 9.52 -8.29 -31.61
N LYS A 295 9.86 -9.27 -30.75
CA LYS A 295 9.00 -9.70 -29.63
C LYS A 295 9.31 -9.00 -28.30
N LEU A 296 10.54 -8.51 -28.11
CA LEU A 296 10.94 -7.78 -26.90
C LEU A 296 10.22 -6.43 -26.69
N LYS A 297 9.54 -5.89 -27.72
CA LYS A 297 8.72 -4.66 -27.58
C LYS A 297 7.37 -4.87 -26.91
N ARG A 298 6.91 -6.11 -26.70
CA ARG A 298 5.58 -6.39 -26.10
C ARG A 298 5.60 -6.59 -24.58
N LEU A 299 6.77 -6.81 -23.98
CA LEU A 299 6.90 -7.07 -22.53
C LEU A 299 7.09 -5.81 -21.68
N PHE A 300 7.24 -4.63 -22.30
CA PHE A 300 7.48 -3.35 -21.61
C PHE A 300 6.37 -2.31 -21.86
N ARG A 301 5.12 -2.74 -22.02
CA ARG A 301 3.93 -1.87 -21.93
C ARG A 301 3.15 -2.14 -20.65
#